data_AF-A0A2V8E348-F1
#
_entry.id   AF-A0A2V8E348-F1
#
_cell.length_a   1.000
_cell.length_b   1.000
_cell.length_c   1.000
_cell.angle_alpha   90.00
_cell.angle_beta   90.00
_cell.angle_gamma   90.00
#
_symmetry.space_group_name_H-M   'P 1'
#
loop_
_entity.id
_entity.type
_entity.pdbx_description
1 polymer ?
#
loop_
_entity_poly.entity_id
_entity_poly.type
_entity_poly.pdbx_seq_one_letter_code
_entity_poly.pdbx_strand_id
1 'polypeptide(L)'
;MEGPTPSSAVYYGSLSIHAGCFLLLRSAPLLEYAVIARGLAGSLGAATAIFAGITTRVQTDVKSSLAYAALTQVGLIVVEIAMGWYTVAFVHLVGHACFRLLQFLSAPNVLHDLHGLEAAIGERPAPSVGYLERVTSGRLRRRLFLIAVERGFLDSILDRFVVDPFTRLAGHLTRLDQWLCDAVMPARPLAADVAEDHDE
;
A
#
# COMPACT_ATOMS: atom_id res chain seq x y z
N MET A 1 -0.81 16.29 2.01
CA MET A 1 0.12 16.17 0.88
C MET A 1 -0.02 17.39 0.01
N GLU A 2 0.98 18.29 0.08
CA GLU A 2 1.29 19.26 -0.97
C GLU A 2 1.18 18.54 -2.33
N GLY A 3 0.59 19.20 -3.32
CA GLY A 3 0.26 18.56 -4.60
C GLY A 3 1.49 17.87 -5.18
N PRO A 4 1.48 16.53 -5.37
CA PRO A 4 2.62 15.86 -5.98
C PRO A 4 2.85 16.48 -7.36
N THR A 5 4.12 16.72 -7.69
CA THR A 5 4.49 17.11 -9.06
C THR A 5 3.84 16.14 -10.05
N PRO A 6 3.35 16.59 -11.23
CA PRO A 6 2.60 15.72 -12.14
C PRO A 6 3.31 14.41 -12.49
N SER A 7 4.64 14.44 -12.60
CA SER A 7 5.48 13.25 -12.80
C SER A 7 5.42 12.27 -11.62
N SER A 8 5.50 12.75 -10.38
CA SER A 8 5.40 11.90 -9.19
C SER A 8 3.97 11.36 -9.00
N ALA A 9 2.95 12.13 -9.35
CA ALA A 9 1.57 11.67 -9.35
C ALA A 9 1.36 10.50 -10.33
N VAL A 10 1.94 10.58 -11.53
CA VAL A 10 1.89 9.49 -12.52
C VAL A 10 2.68 8.27 -12.04
N TYR A 11 3.90 8.48 -11.56
CA TYR A 11 4.76 7.36 -11.15
C TYR A 11 4.20 6.63 -9.93
N TYR A 12 3.93 7.35 -8.84
CA TYR A 12 3.45 6.73 -7.60
C TYR A 12 1.94 6.41 -7.63
N GLY A 13 1.16 7.16 -8.39
CA GLY A 13 -0.29 7.02 -8.44
C GLY A 13 -0.79 6.02 -9.47
N SER A 14 -0.02 5.79 -10.54
CA SER A 14 -0.36 4.82 -11.59
C SER A 14 0.71 3.74 -11.76
N LEU A 15 1.98 4.05 -12.00
CA LEU A 15 2.93 2.99 -12.40
C LEU A 15 3.35 2.06 -11.25
N SER A 16 3.73 2.61 -10.10
CA SER A 16 4.32 1.84 -8.99
C SER A 16 3.34 0.81 -8.41
N ILE A 17 2.06 1.16 -8.29
CA ILE A 17 1.03 0.29 -7.71
C ILE A 17 0.75 -0.94 -8.59
N HIS A 18 0.95 -0.84 -9.91
CA HIS A 18 0.73 -1.93 -10.87
C HIS A 18 1.97 -2.80 -11.08
N ALA A 19 3.16 -2.34 -10.71
CA ALA A 19 4.42 -3.04 -10.96
C ALA A 19 4.43 -4.46 -10.36
N GLY A 20 3.89 -4.63 -9.14
CA GLY A 20 3.78 -5.94 -8.50
C GLY A 20 2.87 -6.90 -9.26
N CYS A 21 1.71 -6.43 -9.73
CA CYS A 21 0.79 -7.24 -10.53
C CYS A 21 1.40 -7.62 -11.88
N PHE A 22 2.11 -6.70 -12.53
CA PHE A 22 2.83 -6.98 -13.76
C PHE A 22 3.91 -8.05 -13.57
N LEU A 23 4.67 -7.98 -12.47
CA LEU A 23 5.67 -8.99 -12.13
C LEU A 23 5.04 -10.37 -11.91
N LEU A 24 3.91 -10.44 -11.20
CA LEU A 24 3.17 -11.69 -11.00
C LEU A 24 2.67 -12.26 -12.33
N LEU A 25 2.12 -11.42 -13.21
CA LEU A 25 1.73 -11.81 -14.58
C LEU A 25 2.90 -12.36 -15.39
N ARG A 26 4.06 -11.71 -15.33
CA ARG A 26 5.28 -12.19 -16.02
C ARG A 26 5.84 -13.48 -15.41
N SER A 27 5.59 -13.70 -14.13
CA SER A 27 5.96 -14.90 -13.40
C SER A 27 4.88 -15.99 -13.45
N ALA A 28 3.88 -15.87 -14.33
CA ALA A 28 2.78 -16.82 -14.43
C ALA A 28 3.24 -18.29 -14.55
N PRO A 29 4.23 -18.65 -15.39
CA PRO A 29 4.72 -20.03 -15.45
C PRO A 29 5.26 -20.55 -14.11
N LEU A 30 5.92 -19.70 -13.32
CA LEU A 30 6.42 -20.07 -11.99
C LEU A 30 5.26 -20.27 -10.99
N LEU A 31 4.23 -19.44 -11.06
CA LEU A 31 3.04 -19.52 -10.21
C LEU A 31 2.22 -20.79 -10.47
N GLU A 32 2.24 -21.34 -11.69
CA GLU A 32 1.57 -22.61 -12.00
C GLU A 32 2.19 -23.79 -11.26
N TYR A 33 3.52 -23.83 -11.13
CA TYR A 33 4.22 -24.88 -10.38
C TYR A 33 4.19 -24.63 -8.86
N ALA A 34 4.13 -23.37 -8.42
CA ALA A 34 4.15 -22.99 -7.02
C ALA A 34 2.73 -22.83 -6.44
N VAL A 35 1.99 -23.94 -6.31
CA VAL A 35 0.57 -23.94 -5.88
C VAL A 35 0.35 -23.22 -4.54
N ILE A 36 1.25 -23.39 -3.56
CA ILE A 36 1.16 -22.72 -2.26
C ILE A 36 1.31 -21.21 -2.43
N ALA A 37 2.32 -20.76 -3.19
CA ALA A 37 2.55 -19.33 -3.42
C ALA A 37 1.38 -18.69 -4.18
N ARG A 38 0.81 -19.40 -5.17
CA ARG A 38 -0.38 -18.96 -5.90
C ARG A 38 -1.60 -18.83 -4.98
N GLY A 39 -1.83 -19.82 -4.11
CA GLY A 39 -2.92 -19.79 -3.13
C GLY A 39 -2.78 -18.65 -2.12
N LEU A 40 -1.56 -18.40 -1.65
CA LEU A 40 -1.26 -17.27 -0.75
C LEU A 40 -1.45 -15.92 -1.43
N ALA A 41 -0.99 -15.76 -2.68
CA ALA A 41 -1.19 -14.53 -3.44
C ALA A 41 -2.69 -14.24 -3.63
N GLY A 42 -3.47 -15.25 -4.01
CA GLY A 42 -4.92 -15.11 -4.18
C GLY A 42 -5.66 -14.78 -2.89
N SER A 43 -5.35 -15.47 -1.79
CA SER A 43 -6.02 -15.23 -0.50
C SER A 43 -5.67 -13.85 0.06
N LEU A 44 -4.40 -13.43 -0.06
CA LEU A 44 -3.97 -12.10 0.33
C LEU A 44 -4.64 -11.02 -0.53
N GLY A 45 -4.66 -11.19 -1.85
CA GLY A 45 -5.33 -10.27 -2.77
C GLY A 45 -6.83 -10.11 -2.46
N ALA A 46 -7.52 -11.21 -2.14
CA ALA A 46 -8.93 -11.19 -1.77
C ALA A 46 -9.16 -10.46 -0.44
N ALA A 47 -8.35 -10.75 0.58
CA ALA A 47 -8.42 -10.07 1.86
C ALA A 47 -8.17 -8.56 1.71
N THR A 48 -7.15 -8.18 0.93
CA THR A 48 -6.84 -6.79 0.60
C THR A 48 -7.99 -6.10 -0.12
N ALA A 49 -8.58 -6.74 -1.13
CA ALA A 49 -9.68 -6.15 -1.91
C ALA A 49 -10.92 -5.88 -1.04
N ILE A 50 -11.30 -6.85 -0.21
CA ILE A 50 -12.44 -6.74 0.71
C ILE A 50 -12.18 -5.64 1.74
N PHE A 51 -11.01 -5.66 2.39
CA PHE A 51 -10.63 -4.68 3.39
C PHE A 51 -10.64 -3.25 2.81
N ALA A 52 -9.95 -3.04 1.68
CA ALA A 52 -9.88 -1.74 1.04
C ALA A 52 -11.26 -1.26 0.55
N GLY A 53 -12.10 -2.18 0.06
CA GLY A 53 -13.45 -1.88 -0.44
C GLY A 53 -14.44 -1.49 0.65
N ILE A 54 -14.23 -1.97 1.88
CA ILE A 54 -14.98 -1.52 3.07
C ILE A 54 -14.45 -0.16 3.54
N THR A 55 -13.12 -0.03 3.65
CA THR A 55 -12.45 1.17 4.16
C THR A 55 -12.63 2.40 3.27
N THR A 56 -12.64 2.24 1.93
CA THR A 56 -12.85 3.36 0.98
C THR A 56 -14.16 4.11 1.20
N ARG A 57 -15.21 3.42 1.69
CA ARG A 57 -16.56 4.00 1.84
C ARG A 57 -16.72 4.95 3.01
N VAL A 58 -15.82 4.87 3.98
CA VAL A 58 -15.85 5.74 5.17
C VAL A 58 -14.76 6.80 5.14
N GLN A 59 -13.97 6.86 4.07
CA GLN A 59 -12.96 7.91 3.92
C GLN A 59 -13.65 9.25 3.71
N THR A 60 -13.26 10.24 4.52
CA THR A 60 -13.80 11.60 4.46
C THR A 60 -13.08 12.46 3.43
N ASP A 61 -11.88 12.07 3.01
CA ASP A 61 -11.08 12.75 2.00
C ASP A 61 -10.98 11.96 0.69
N VAL A 62 -11.08 12.68 -0.43
CA VAL A 62 -11.05 12.10 -1.79
C VAL A 62 -9.74 11.38 -2.08
N LYS A 63 -8.62 11.87 -1.54
CA LYS A 63 -7.28 11.29 -1.76
C LYS A 63 -7.21 9.87 -1.18
N SER A 64 -7.58 9.70 0.08
CA SER A 64 -7.60 8.39 0.75
C SER A 64 -8.66 7.48 0.14
N SER A 65 -9.85 8.02 -0.18
CA SER A 65 -10.91 7.24 -0.85
C SER A 65 -10.42 6.65 -2.18
N LEU A 66 -9.77 7.46 -3.02
CA LEU A 66 -9.17 7.03 -4.29
C LEU A 66 -8.01 6.05 -4.10
N ALA A 67 -7.20 6.22 -3.04
CA ALA A 67 -6.11 5.30 -2.73
C ALA A 67 -6.63 3.90 -2.37
N TYR A 68 -7.64 3.82 -1.48
CA TYR A 68 -8.27 2.54 -1.13
C TYR A 68 -9.04 1.93 -2.30
N ALA A 69 -9.68 2.75 -3.15
CA ALA A 69 -10.33 2.24 -4.37
C ALA A 69 -9.31 1.60 -5.33
N ALA A 70 -8.14 2.21 -5.52
CA ALA A 70 -7.06 1.63 -6.31
C ALA A 70 -6.53 0.33 -5.69
N LEU A 71 -6.37 0.30 -4.36
CA LEU A 71 -5.95 -0.90 -3.63
C LEU A 71 -6.97 -2.05 -3.79
N THR A 72 -8.27 -1.76 -3.84
CA THR A 72 -9.30 -2.76 -4.13
C THR A 72 -9.11 -3.38 -5.52
N GLN A 73 -8.92 -2.56 -6.56
CA GLN A 73 -8.74 -3.07 -7.93
C GLN A 73 -7.45 -3.87 -8.08
N VAL A 74 -6.36 -3.42 -7.45
CA VAL A 74 -5.09 -4.16 -7.44
C VAL A 74 -5.23 -5.51 -6.73
N GLY A 75 -5.94 -5.57 -5.61
CA GLY A 75 -6.27 -6.84 -4.94
C GLY A 75 -7.08 -7.79 -5.84
N LEU A 76 -8.04 -7.26 -6.61
CA LEU A 76 -8.81 -8.06 -7.58
C LEU A 76 -7.93 -8.58 -8.72
N ILE A 77 -7.03 -7.76 -9.26
CA ILE A 77 -6.08 -8.19 -10.30
C ILE A 77 -5.19 -9.32 -9.78
N VAL A 78 -4.68 -9.23 -8.54
CA VAL A 78 -3.90 -10.33 -7.92
C VAL A 78 -4.74 -11.62 -7.81
N VAL A 79 -6.02 -11.51 -7.45
CA VAL A 79 -6.95 -12.63 -7.38
C VAL A 79 -7.17 -13.27 -8.75
N GLU A 80 -7.34 -12.47 -9.81
CA GLU A 80 -7.48 -12.96 -11.19
C GLU A 80 -6.22 -13.71 -11.65
N ILE A 81 -5.02 -13.19 -11.33
CA ILE A 81 -3.74 -13.87 -11.61
C ILE A 81 -3.67 -15.22 -10.87
N ALA A 82 -4.05 -15.24 -9.59
CA ALA A 82 -4.02 -16.45 -8.78
C ALA A 82 -5.02 -17.52 -9.27
N MET A 83 -6.15 -17.11 -9.84
CA MET A 83 -7.11 -17.99 -10.50
C MET A 83 -6.67 -18.48 -11.89
N GLY A 84 -5.55 -17.98 -12.42
CA GLY A 84 -5.04 -18.32 -13.74
C GLY A 84 -5.74 -17.57 -14.88
N TRP A 85 -6.53 -16.54 -14.58
CA TRP A 85 -7.22 -15.73 -15.59
C TRP A 85 -6.30 -14.64 -16.16
N TYR A 86 -5.14 -15.04 -16.68
CA TYR A 86 -4.05 -14.12 -17.03
C TYR A 86 -4.45 -13.06 -18.07
N THR A 87 -5.25 -13.42 -19.08
CA THR A 87 -5.74 -12.46 -20.07
C THR A 87 -6.67 -11.41 -19.45
N VAL A 88 -7.57 -11.83 -18.56
CA VAL A 88 -8.49 -10.94 -17.85
C VAL A 88 -7.68 -10.01 -16.94
N ALA A 89 -6.77 -10.57 -16.16
CA ALA A 89 -5.87 -9.82 -15.29
C ALA A 89 -5.04 -8.80 -16.06
N PHE A 90 -4.53 -9.14 -17.25
CA PHE A 90 -3.78 -8.22 -18.08
C PHE A 90 -4.63 -7.06 -18.60
N VAL A 91 -5.82 -7.35 -19.13
CA VAL A 91 -6.74 -6.30 -19.61
C VAL A 91 -7.19 -5.41 -18.45
N HIS A 92 -7.51 -5.99 -17.29
CA HIS A 92 -7.87 -5.27 -16.08
C HIS A 92 -6.71 -4.37 -15.61
N LEU A 93 -5.48 -4.90 -15.55
CA LEU A 93 -4.27 -4.16 -15.20
C LEU A 93 -4.08 -2.92 -16.08
N VAL A 94 -4.09 -3.11 -17.41
CA VAL A 94 -3.86 -2.01 -18.36
C VAL A 94 -5.00 -1.00 -18.30
N GLY A 95 -6.25 -1.47 -18.29
CA GLY A 95 -7.42 -0.61 -18.20
C GLY A 95 -7.41 0.25 -16.93
N HIS A 96 -7.11 -0.36 -15.78
CA HIS A 96 -7.02 0.36 -14.52
C HIS A 96 -5.83 1.34 -14.49
N ALA A 97 -4.66 0.95 -14.99
CA ALA A 97 -3.50 1.84 -15.10
C ALA A 97 -3.79 3.07 -15.99
N CYS A 98 -4.43 2.87 -17.14
CA CYS A 98 -4.85 3.96 -18.03
C CYS A 98 -5.88 4.88 -17.35
N PHE A 99 -6.89 4.31 -16.69
CA PHE A 99 -7.90 5.09 -15.98
C PHE A 99 -7.28 5.93 -14.86
N ARG A 100 -6.37 5.36 -14.06
CA ARG A 100 -5.64 6.08 -13.01
C ARG A 100 -4.76 7.18 -13.58
N LEU A 101 -4.06 6.90 -14.68
CA LEU A 101 -3.26 7.91 -15.37
C LEU A 101 -4.12 9.11 -15.78
N LEU A 102 -5.28 8.86 -16.40
CA LEU A 102 -6.22 9.92 -16.77
C LEU A 102 -6.75 10.69 -15.55
N GLN A 103 -7.07 10.00 -14.44
CA GLN A 103 -7.48 10.67 -13.21
C GLN A 103 -6.41 11.63 -12.67
N PHE A 104 -5.14 11.23 -12.67
CA PHE A 104 -4.05 12.10 -12.20
C PHE A 104 -3.77 13.28 -13.14
N LEU A 105 -3.89 13.07 -14.45
CA LEU A 105 -3.70 14.14 -15.43
C LEU A 105 -4.85 15.14 -15.46
N SER A 106 -6.08 14.67 -15.26
CA SER A 106 -7.29 15.52 -15.30
C SER A 106 -7.65 16.17 -13.96
N ALA A 107 -7.18 15.63 -12.84
CA ALA A 107 -7.50 16.15 -11.50
C ALA A 107 -7.21 17.66 -11.31
N PRO A 108 -6.10 18.25 -11.81
CA PRO A 108 -5.84 19.67 -11.67
C PRO A 108 -6.90 20.54 -12.38
N ASN A 109 -7.31 20.16 -13.59
CA ASN A 109 -8.29 20.91 -14.38
C ASN A 109 -9.68 20.87 -13.71
N VAL A 110 -10.12 19.67 -13.31
CA VAL A 110 -11.42 19.49 -12.63
C VAL A 110 -11.48 20.28 -11.32
N LEU A 111 -10.38 20.31 -10.56
CA LEU A 111 -10.33 21.05 -9.30
C LEU A 111 -10.38 22.57 -9.54
N HIS A 112 -9.71 23.06 -10.59
CA HIS A 112 -9.77 24.47 -10.98
C HIS A 112 -11.19 24.89 -11.37
N ASP A 113 -11.86 24.08 -12.19
CA ASP A 113 -13.23 24.32 -12.64
C ASP A 113 -14.23 24.30 -11.47
N LEU A 114 -14.08 23.36 -10.54
CA LEU A 114 -14.93 23.28 -9.34
C LEU A 114 -14.78 24.50 -8.44
N HIS A 115 -13.56 25.02 -8.24
CA HIS A 115 -13.37 26.26 -7.48
C HIS A 115 -13.99 27.48 -8.18
N GLY A 116 -13.90 27.54 -9.51
CA GLY A 116 -14.55 28.59 -10.31
C GLY A 116 -16.07 28.54 -10.18
N LEU A 117 -16.65 27.33 -10.21
CA LEU A 117 -18.08 27.10 -10.01
C LEU A 117 -18.53 27.42 -8.58
N GLU A 118 -17.81 26.97 -7.54
CA GLU A 118 -18.14 27.31 -6.14
C GLU A 118 -18.10 28.83 -5.90
N ALA A 119 -17.12 29.52 -6.48
CA ALA A 119 -17.03 30.98 -6.41
C ALA A 119 -18.21 31.69 -7.12
N ALA A 120 -18.79 31.07 -8.14
CA ALA A 120 -19.90 31.64 -8.91
C ALA A 120 -21.28 31.33 -8.29
N ILE A 121 -21.46 30.16 -7.67
CA ILE A 121 -22.77 29.63 -7.24
C ILE A 121 -22.98 29.78 -5.72
N GLY A 122 -21.90 29.87 -4.93
CA GLY A 122 -21.96 30.07 -3.48
C GLY A 122 -22.43 28.86 -2.65
N GLU A 123 -22.93 27.80 -3.29
CA GLU A 123 -23.40 26.58 -2.63
C GLU A 123 -22.54 25.36 -3.00
N ARG A 124 -22.36 24.46 -2.02
CA ARG A 124 -21.77 23.13 -2.26
C ARG A 124 -22.88 22.13 -2.60
N PRO A 125 -22.73 21.31 -3.66
CA PRO A 125 -23.70 20.28 -3.97
C PRO A 125 -23.84 19.29 -2.81
N ALA A 126 -25.10 18.95 -2.49
CA ALA A 126 -25.41 18.02 -1.40
C ALA A 126 -24.85 16.62 -1.67
N PRO A 127 -24.33 15.91 -0.65
CA PRO A 127 -23.75 14.59 -0.83
C PRO A 127 -24.83 13.56 -1.25
N SER A 128 -24.52 12.75 -2.25
CA SER A 128 -25.40 11.67 -2.73
C SER A 128 -25.36 10.46 -1.80
N VAL A 129 -26.51 10.08 -1.24
CA VAL A 129 -26.69 8.88 -0.39
C VAL A 129 -26.58 7.62 -1.26
N GLY A 130 -25.76 6.65 -0.85
CA GLY A 130 -25.36 5.51 -1.67
C GLY A 130 -26.43 4.40 -1.76
N TYR A 131 -26.58 3.76 -2.92
CA TYR A 131 -27.56 2.68 -3.14
C TYR A 131 -27.43 1.52 -2.13
N LEU A 132 -26.21 1.19 -1.69
CA LEU A 132 -25.94 0.09 -0.78
C LEU A 132 -26.28 0.39 0.69
N GLU A 133 -26.48 1.66 1.07
CA GLU A 133 -27.00 2.01 2.40
C GLU A 133 -28.43 1.53 2.62
N ARG A 134 -29.18 1.28 1.53
CA ARG A 134 -30.56 0.79 1.58
C ARG A 134 -30.67 -0.72 1.81
N VAL A 135 -29.62 -1.50 1.50
CA VAL A 135 -29.68 -2.97 1.47
C VAL A 135 -29.03 -3.63 2.70
N THR A 136 -28.18 -2.91 3.45
CA THR A 136 -27.37 -3.49 4.52
C THR A 136 -28.08 -3.45 5.89
N SER A 137 -28.05 -4.54 6.66
CA SER A 137 -28.68 -4.60 8.00
C SER A 137 -28.04 -3.64 9.01
N GLY A 138 -28.83 -3.09 9.94
CA GLY A 138 -28.39 -2.01 10.84
C GLY A 138 -27.23 -2.37 11.78
N ARG A 139 -27.14 -3.63 12.26
CA ARG A 139 -26.05 -4.10 13.13
C ARG A 139 -24.75 -4.30 12.35
N LEU A 140 -24.85 -4.94 11.18
CA LEU A 140 -23.68 -5.18 10.32
C LEU A 140 -23.11 -3.85 9.82
N ARG A 141 -23.97 -2.91 9.43
CA ARG A 141 -23.57 -1.56 9.04
C ARG A 141 -22.75 -0.86 10.13
N ARG A 142 -23.20 -0.92 11.40
CA ARG A 142 -22.44 -0.34 12.51
C ARG A 142 -21.07 -0.99 12.70
N ARG A 143 -20.99 -2.32 12.65
CA ARG A 143 -19.71 -3.03 12.80
C ARG A 143 -18.75 -2.73 11.66
N LEU A 144 -19.23 -2.81 10.42
CA LEU A 144 -18.42 -2.48 9.24
C LEU A 144 -17.96 -1.02 9.29
N PHE A 145 -18.83 -0.10 9.71
CA PHE A 145 -18.48 1.30 9.86
C PHE A 145 -17.36 1.50 10.90
N LEU A 146 -17.48 0.91 12.09
CA LEU A 146 -16.46 1.02 13.14
C LEU A 146 -15.11 0.44 12.68
N ILE A 147 -15.12 -0.78 12.11
CA ILE A 147 -13.92 -1.42 11.58
C ILE A 147 -13.30 -0.56 10.48
N ALA A 148 -14.10 -0.01 9.58
CA ALA A 148 -13.61 0.80 8.47
C ALA A 148 -12.98 2.11 8.95
N VAL A 149 -13.60 2.77 9.95
CA VAL A 149 -13.11 4.03 10.53
C VAL A 149 -11.76 3.82 11.21
N GLU A 150 -11.59 2.72 11.94
CA GLU A 150 -10.33 2.37 12.61
C GLU A 150 -9.34 1.66 11.67
N ARG A 151 -9.60 1.63 10.35
CA ARG A 151 -8.80 0.91 9.35
C ARG A 151 -8.50 -0.54 9.76
N GLY A 152 -9.46 -1.17 10.44
CA GLY A 152 -9.41 -2.55 10.93
C GLY A 152 -8.26 -2.86 11.88
N PHE A 153 -7.73 -1.84 12.59
CA PHE A 153 -6.53 -1.98 13.42
C PHE A 153 -5.31 -2.51 12.66
N LEU A 154 -5.27 -2.29 11.33
CA LEU A 154 -4.25 -2.86 10.46
C LEU A 154 -2.83 -2.51 10.93
N ASP A 155 -2.60 -1.29 11.39
CA ASP A 155 -1.30 -0.84 11.88
C ASP A 155 -0.85 -1.67 13.10
N SER A 156 -1.73 -1.89 14.08
CA SER A 156 -1.45 -2.74 15.25
C SER A 156 -1.25 -4.22 14.89
N ILE A 157 -1.98 -4.72 13.88
CA ILE A 157 -1.81 -6.09 13.40
C ILE A 157 -0.46 -6.24 12.70
N LEU A 158 -0.12 -5.31 11.80
CA LEU A 158 1.16 -5.31 11.10
C LEU A 158 2.33 -5.19 12.07
N ASP A 159 2.22 -4.29 13.05
CA ASP A 159 3.26 -4.13 14.06
C ASP A 159 3.48 -5.43 14.84
N ARG A 160 2.40 -6.03 15.33
CA ARG A 160 2.48 -7.23 16.17
C ARG A 160 2.90 -8.49 15.43
N PHE A 161 2.40 -8.69 14.20
CA PHE A 161 2.59 -9.94 13.45
C PHE A 161 3.72 -9.89 12.43
N VAL A 162 4.15 -8.70 12.01
CA VAL A 162 5.19 -8.53 10.98
C VAL A 162 6.39 -7.79 11.55
N VAL A 163 6.20 -6.59 12.11
CA VAL A 163 7.31 -5.71 12.50
C VAL A 163 8.04 -6.26 13.73
N ASP A 164 7.32 -6.58 14.80
CA ASP A 164 7.89 -7.13 16.04
C ASP A 164 8.71 -8.42 15.83
N PRO A 165 8.20 -9.45 15.14
CA PRO A 165 8.99 -10.66 14.92
C PRO A 165 10.20 -10.39 14.01
N PHE A 166 10.05 -9.53 13.00
CA PHE A 166 11.14 -9.20 12.09
C PHE A 166 12.25 -8.40 12.78
N THR A 167 11.90 -7.39 13.58
CA THR A 167 12.86 -6.57 14.34
C THR A 167 13.57 -7.39 15.42
N ARG A 168 12.87 -8.33 16.06
CA ARG A 168 13.51 -9.30 16.97
C ARG A 168 14.53 -10.15 16.24
N LEU A 169 14.15 -10.73 15.09
CA LEU A 169 15.06 -11.54 14.27
C LEU A 169 16.28 -10.72 13.80
N ALA A 170 16.05 -9.50 13.32
CA ALA A 170 17.13 -8.59 12.92
C ALA A 170 18.06 -8.30 14.10
N GLY A 171 17.52 -8.06 15.30
CA GLY A 171 18.32 -7.89 16.52
C GLY A 171 19.15 -9.13 16.88
N HIS A 172 18.62 -10.34 16.66
CA HIS A 172 19.39 -11.58 16.83
C HIS A 172 20.55 -11.68 15.83
N LEU A 173 20.30 -11.33 14.56
CA LEU A 173 21.34 -11.32 13.52
C LEU A 173 22.43 -10.28 13.80
N THR A 174 22.06 -9.08 14.25
CA THR A 174 23.03 -8.04 14.62
C THR A 174 23.90 -8.45 15.79
N ARG A 175 23.35 -9.15 16.80
CA ARG A 175 24.15 -9.69 17.91
C ARG A 175 25.11 -10.79 17.45
N LEU A 176 24.68 -11.63 16.50
CA LEU A 176 25.52 -12.66 15.93
C LEU A 176 26.66 -12.06 15.09
N ASP A 177 26.37 -11.00 14.33
CA ASP A 177 27.35 -10.22 13.58
C ASP A 177 28.39 -9.57 14.49
N GLN A 178 27.95 -8.89 15.57
CA GLN A 178 28.84 -8.31 16.58
C GLN A 178 29.72 -9.38 17.24
N TRP A 179 29.14 -10.52 17.62
CA TRP A 179 29.90 -11.63 18.19
C TRP A 179 30.95 -12.19 17.21
N LEU A 180 30.60 -12.32 15.92
CA LEU A 180 31.54 -12.75 14.89
C LEU A 180 32.66 -11.73 14.68
N CYS A 181 32.34 -10.43 14.66
CA CYS A 181 33.33 -9.37 14.56
C CYS A 181 34.31 -9.39 15.74
N ASP A 182 33.82 -9.54 16.97
CA ASP A 182 34.66 -9.61 18.17
C ASP A 182 35.50 -10.91 18.22
N ALA A 183 34.99 -12.01 17.68
CA ALA A 183 35.69 -13.29 17.61
C ALA A 183 36.78 -13.32 16.52
N VAL A 184 36.57 -12.62 15.40
CA VAL A 184 37.48 -12.62 14.23
C VAL A 184 38.48 -11.46 14.27
N MET A 185 38.09 -10.30 14.81
CA MET A 185 38.97 -9.17 15.10
C MET A 185 39.11 -9.02 16.62
N PRO A 186 39.98 -9.82 17.28
CA PRO A 186 40.34 -9.52 18.64
C PRO A 186 40.95 -8.12 18.65
N ALA A 187 40.37 -7.21 19.42
CA ALA A 187 40.80 -5.83 19.50
C ALA A 187 42.33 -5.79 19.61
N ARG A 188 42.99 -5.18 18.63
CA ARG A 188 44.41 -4.81 18.77
C ARG A 188 44.44 -3.89 19.99
N PRO A 189 45.12 -4.24 21.09
CA PRO A 189 45.24 -3.30 22.19
C PRO A 189 45.96 -2.09 21.60
N LEU A 190 45.30 -0.94 21.59
CA LEU A 190 45.97 0.34 21.44
C LEU A 190 46.95 0.38 22.61
N ALA A 191 48.20 0.02 22.33
CA ALA A 191 49.30 0.17 23.26
C ALA A 191 49.28 1.63 23.71
N ALA A 192 49.03 1.80 25.00
CA ALA A 192 49.39 2.99 25.72
C ALA A 192 50.91 3.13 25.60
N ASP A 193 51.38 3.91 24.63
CA ASP A 193 52.78 4.34 24.50
C ASP A 193 52.84 5.47 23.46
N VAL A 194 52.42 6.67 23.87
CA VAL A 194 53.15 7.93 23.60
C VAL A 194 52.85 8.86 24.79
N ALA A 195 53.41 8.49 25.94
CA ALA A 195 53.79 9.45 26.96
C ALA A 195 55.30 9.66 26.77
N GLU A 196 55.68 10.62 25.95
CA GLU A 196 57.01 11.24 25.87
C GLU A 196 56.81 12.45 24.95
N ASP A 197 56.72 13.63 25.55
CA ASP A 197 57.85 14.53 25.76
C ASP A 197 57.81 15.58 24.66
N HIS A 198 57.42 16.78 25.05
CA HIS A 198 58.08 18.02 24.64
C HIS A 198 57.39 19.18 25.37
N ASP A 199 57.96 19.49 26.53
CA ASP A 199 58.15 20.87 26.94
C ASP A 199 58.86 21.64 25.81
N GLU A 200 58.27 22.76 25.36
CA GLU A 200 58.89 24.08 25.10
C GLU A 200 57.86 25.09 24.59
#